data_AF-A0A194ULU3-F1
#
_entry.id   AF-A0A194ULU3-F1
#
_cell.length_a   1.000
_cell.length_b   1.000
_cell.length_c   1.000
_cell.angle_alpha   90.00
_cell.angle_beta   90.00
_cell.angle_gamma   90.00
#
_symmetry.space_group_name_H-M   'P 1'
#
loop_
_entity.id
_entity.type
_entity.pdbx_description
1 polymer ?
#
loop_
_entity_poly.entity_id
_entity_poly.type
_entity_poly.pdbx_seq_one_letter_code
_entity_poly.pdbx_strand_id
1 'polypeptide(L)'
;MAESGAICAPEEPKELNAPSIAPSLTYSESADEVDEMDNVNHTPATRRRRASTRLIAQSAADVQRITGESTAQLAARCCGGGCCLSVGAKKDGVKLETVEHPDNDAFRSLCLKIDQVPTTLTNVAELPEQTAFLEPLRRPSDIPSPAPTTASQTSDRDSDSLLQSAQKTLQQLSLQELDTTIQPPSFVQPHPPHHVFPARVHKARELTRPGAEKRTFHFDIDITNYPNSEGVDFKVGGAIGVSAPNDESEVDEILDLLLIPRFLRDKPVALRTTKGRWPTVWGDDKARELVTTRRDLLTWCSDIQSYAPTKHLLRVLAEHATNENERKILLFLCSGDGQGVFCDFRTGPHVSVSQLLHAFPSAKPPLDLLLSVLPPLMPRFYSLSNDPHDSYETRDGKTHRLIEIAVTVHESADWKKGSRTGVGSGFFQRQALKFIEAEARGEKEPQFYIPMFKGLMANPLAKEFVSDGPMLLIGAGVGVAPFRGFVQRRLKTANCANKVWVLQGIRDSLVDEIYSGEWGVHEDEVKRVVESRVGEGRYVQEEVVNQADLVWYVINAVDGRVFVCGSSKGMGEGVEEALIEVAMKKGNLGRDEAKKYWDLKKQVGQYIAETW
;
A
#
# COMPACT_ATOMS: atom_id res chain seq x y z
N MET A 1 38.66 57.48 42.01
CA MET A 1 37.64 57.38 43.08
C MET A 1 36.47 56.61 42.51
N ALA A 2 36.00 55.63 43.26
CA ALA A 2 34.97 54.66 42.90
C ALA A 2 33.61 55.31 42.58
N GLU A 3 32.79 54.69 41.72
CA GLU A 3 31.62 53.88 42.15
C GLU A 3 30.79 53.37 40.96
N SER A 4 30.07 52.28 41.26
CA SER A 4 29.25 51.42 40.42
C SER A 4 27.95 52.06 39.90
N GLY A 5 27.44 51.56 38.77
CA GLY A 5 26.05 51.73 38.36
C GLY A 5 25.68 50.77 37.23
N ALA A 6 24.96 49.70 37.57
CA ALA A 6 24.42 48.70 36.66
C ALA A 6 23.33 49.31 35.75
N ILE A 7 23.27 48.87 34.49
CA ILE A 7 22.19 49.19 33.54
C ILE A 7 21.57 47.89 33.03
N CYS A 8 20.26 47.78 33.25
CA CYS A 8 19.37 46.69 32.88
C CYS A 8 19.34 46.40 31.37
N ALA A 9 19.26 45.11 31.03
CA ALA A 9 18.73 44.62 29.77
C ALA A 9 17.19 44.67 29.76
N PRO A 10 16.52 45.00 28.64
CA PRO A 10 15.07 44.83 28.50
C PRO A 10 14.68 43.42 28.04
N GLU A 11 13.48 43.02 28.49
CA GLU A 11 12.86 41.69 28.54
C GLU A 11 12.58 40.99 27.19
N GLU A 12 12.66 39.66 27.22
CA GLU A 12 12.14 38.73 26.20
C GLU A 12 10.60 38.62 26.25
N PRO A 13 9.91 38.49 25.10
CA PRO A 13 8.47 38.29 25.07
C PRO A 13 8.04 36.89 25.53
N LYS A 14 7.02 36.88 26.40
CA LYS A 14 6.39 35.71 27.03
C LYS A 14 5.84 34.69 26.04
N GLU A 15 6.23 33.43 26.23
CA GLU A 15 5.69 32.25 25.54
C GLU A 15 4.23 31.97 25.96
N LEU A 16 3.37 31.76 24.95
CA LEU A 16 2.03 31.20 25.12
C LEU A 16 2.13 29.67 25.01
N ASN A 17 1.98 29.00 26.14
CA ASN A 17 1.87 27.54 26.25
C ASN A 17 0.62 27.02 25.52
N ALA A 18 0.82 26.22 24.47
CA ALA A 18 -0.17 25.29 23.92
C ALA A 18 0.50 23.91 23.75
N PRO A 19 -0.15 22.80 24.18
CA PRO A 19 0.47 21.48 24.16
C PRO A 19 0.57 20.95 22.73
N SER A 20 1.79 20.81 22.24
CA SER A 20 2.12 20.12 20.98
C SER A 20 1.90 18.62 21.14
N ILE A 21 0.74 18.13 20.69
CA ILE A 21 0.49 16.69 20.50
C ILE A 21 1.09 16.29 19.15
N ALA A 22 2.33 15.82 19.17
CA ALA A 22 2.97 15.18 18.04
C ALA A 22 2.54 13.70 17.97
N PRO A 23 2.02 13.18 16.85
CA PRO A 23 1.87 11.74 16.66
C PRO A 23 3.25 11.14 16.32
N SER A 24 3.82 10.36 17.23
CA SER A 24 5.07 9.65 17.00
C SER A 24 4.83 8.43 16.10
N LEU A 25 5.55 8.38 14.98
CA LEU A 25 5.72 7.18 14.17
C LEU A 25 7.22 7.02 13.88
N THR A 26 7.95 6.47 14.84
CA THR A 26 9.25 5.84 14.59
C THR A 26 9.46 4.67 15.54
N TYR A 27 9.66 3.50 14.94
CA TYR A 27 10.37 2.38 15.54
C TYR A 27 11.79 2.83 15.94
N SER A 28 12.17 2.68 17.20
CA SER A 28 13.55 2.43 17.62
C SER A 28 13.58 1.84 19.03
N GLU A 29 14.47 0.87 19.21
CA GLU A 29 14.80 0.21 20.47
C GLU A 29 15.80 1.05 21.29
N SER A 30 15.66 0.90 22.61
CA SER A 30 16.65 1.05 23.68
C SER A 30 16.76 2.37 24.46
N ALA A 31 16.97 2.12 25.77
CA ALA A 31 17.28 2.97 26.92
C ALA A 31 16.14 3.81 27.51
N ASP A 32 15.67 3.43 28.68
CA ASP A 32 16.03 4.15 29.91
C ASP A 32 15.87 3.25 31.15
N GLU A 33 16.98 3.05 31.86
CA GLU A 33 17.03 2.72 33.29
C GLU A 33 17.01 4.06 34.05
N VAL A 34 16.03 4.32 34.94
CA VAL A 34 16.30 4.71 36.35
C VAL A 34 15.02 4.60 37.20
N ASP A 35 15.27 4.07 38.41
CA ASP A 35 14.48 3.90 39.64
C ASP A 35 13.20 4.72 39.90
N GLU A 36 12.15 4.05 40.38
CA GLU A 36 11.68 4.21 41.77
C GLU A 36 10.85 3.01 42.26
N MET A 37 11.06 2.66 43.53
CA MET A 37 10.62 1.46 44.27
C MET A 37 9.11 1.45 44.58
N ASP A 38 8.45 0.30 44.39
CA ASP A 38 7.70 -0.37 45.49
C ASP A 38 7.19 -1.78 45.14
N ASN A 39 7.35 -2.68 46.12
CA ASN A 39 7.11 -4.13 46.08
C ASN A 39 5.62 -4.54 46.03
N VAL A 40 5.20 -5.38 45.06
CA VAL A 40 4.30 -6.54 45.32
C VAL A 40 4.54 -7.65 44.27
N ASN A 41 4.86 -8.86 44.73
CA ASN A 41 5.08 -10.08 43.94
C ASN A 41 3.81 -10.59 43.24
N HIS A 42 3.79 -10.59 41.90
CA HIS A 42 3.10 -11.62 41.10
C HIS A 42 3.77 -11.78 39.74
N THR A 43 4.26 -13.00 39.47
CA THR A 43 4.99 -13.41 38.27
C THR A 43 4.12 -13.41 37.00
N PRO A 44 4.44 -12.64 35.93
CA PRO A 44 3.84 -12.82 34.62
C PRO A 44 4.75 -13.66 33.71
N ALA A 45 4.15 -14.67 33.06
CA ALA A 45 4.80 -15.53 32.08
C ALA A 45 5.48 -14.73 30.94
N THR A 46 6.71 -15.11 30.59
CA THR A 46 7.50 -14.52 29.51
C THR A 46 6.85 -14.77 28.15
N ARG A 47 6.12 -13.78 27.64
CA ARG A 47 5.60 -13.79 26.27
C ARG A 47 6.78 -13.56 25.31
N ARG A 48 7.17 -14.58 24.53
CA ARG A 48 8.19 -14.45 23.47
C ARG A 48 7.78 -13.35 22.47
N ARG A 49 8.64 -12.35 22.28
CA ARG A 49 8.51 -11.33 21.21
C ARG A 49 8.45 -12.04 19.85
N ARG A 50 7.46 -11.67 19.01
CA ARG A 50 7.34 -12.16 17.63
C ARG A 50 8.37 -11.40 16.80
N ALA A 51 9.30 -12.11 16.15
CA ALA A 51 10.34 -11.51 15.32
C ALA A 51 9.75 -10.69 14.15
N SER A 52 10.29 -9.50 13.92
CA SER A 52 10.04 -8.72 12.70
C SER A 52 10.57 -9.50 11.49
N THR A 53 9.76 -9.70 10.46
CA THR A 53 10.19 -10.41 9.24
C THR A 53 10.35 -9.38 8.12
N ARG A 54 11.60 -8.97 7.87
CA ARG A 54 11.99 -8.34 6.61
C ARG A 54 12.23 -9.44 5.58
N LEU A 55 11.64 -9.32 4.40
CA LEU A 55 11.85 -10.27 3.32
C LEU A 55 13.21 -10.00 2.66
N ILE A 56 14.22 -10.78 3.05
CA ILE A 56 15.61 -10.59 2.62
C ILE A 56 15.91 -11.36 1.31
N ALA A 57 15.16 -12.43 1.00
CA ALA A 57 15.37 -13.24 -0.21
C ALA A 57 14.03 -13.75 -0.75
N GLN A 58 13.90 -13.83 -2.08
CA GLN A 58 12.69 -14.31 -2.77
C GLN A 58 12.95 -15.56 -3.62
N SER A 59 14.21 -15.90 -3.87
CA SER A 59 14.61 -17.08 -4.62
C SER A 59 15.72 -17.86 -3.91
N ALA A 60 15.91 -19.11 -4.29
CA ALA A 60 17.01 -19.92 -3.78
C ALA A 60 18.39 -19.34 -4.16
N ALA A 61 18.48 -18.67 -5.31
CA ALA A 61 19.68 -17.98 -5.74
C ALA A 61 19.99 -16.76 -4.87
N ASP A 62 18.97 -16.00 -4.44
CA ASP A 62 19.14 -14.89 -3.51
C ASP A 62 19.67 -15.35 -2.15
N VAL A 63 19.12 -16.45 -1.64
CA VAL A 63 19.59 -17.04 -0.38
C VAL A 63 21.07 -17.40 -0.50
N GLN A 64 21.46 -18.10 -1.56
CA GLN A 64 22.86 -18.50 -1.76
C GLN A 64 23.80 -17.32 -1.94
N ARG A 65 23.36 -16.25 -2.60
CA ARG A 65 24.13 -15.02 -2.77
C ARG A 65 24.31 -14.27 -1.44
N ILE A 66 23.28 -14.24 -0.59
CA ILE A 66 23.25 -13.44 0.64
C ILE A 66 23.95 -14.15 1.79
N THR A 67 23.77 -15.47 1.92
CA THR A 67 24.30 -16.23 3.05
C THR A 67 25.55 -17.04 2.69
N GLY A 68 25.90 -17.15 1.41
CA GLY A 68 26.95 -18.04 0.93
C GLY A 68 26.59 -19.54 1.02
N GLU A 69 25.36 -19.85 1.43
CA GLU A 69 24.87 -21.19 1.74
C GLU A 69 23.64 -21.50 0.87
N SER A 70 23.49 -22.74 0.41
CA SER A 70 22.26 -23.17 -0.26
C SER A 70 21.04 -23.03 0.67
N THR A 71 19.83 -22.89 0.10
CA THR A 71 18.58 -22.87 0.88
C THR A 71 18.43 -24.08 1.81
N ALA A 72 18.94 -25.25 1.40
CA ALA A 72 18.96 -26.45 2.21
C ALA A 72 19.85 -26.32 3.46
N GLN A 73 21.02 -25.68 3.33
CA GLN A 73 21.93 -25.42 4.44
C GLN A 73 21.38 -24.35 5.39
N LEU A 74 20.73 -23.30 4.84
CA LEU A 74 20.12 -22.24 5.66
C LEU A 74 18.89 -22.75 6.43
N ALA A 75 18.08 -23.63 5.81
CA ALA A 75 16.91 -24.24 6.44
C ALA A 75 17.27 -25.05 7.70
N ALA A 76 18.45 -25.68 7.74
CA ALA A 76 18.93 -26.42 8.90
C ALA A 76 19.24 -25.52 10.12
N ARG A 77 19.36 -24.20 9.93
CA ARG A 77 19.70 -23.22 10.98
C ARG A 77 18.53 -22.28 11.31
N CYS A 78 17.40 -22.36 10.61
CA CYS A 78 16.26 -21.48 10.84
C CYS A 78 15.47 -21.90 12.10
N CYS A 79 15.53 -21.07 13.14
CA CYS A 79 14.96 -21.34 14.47
C CYS A 79 13.50 -20.84 14.68
N GLY A 80 12.79 -20.46 13.62
CA GLY A 80 11.45 -19.86 13.70
C GLY A 80 10.30 -20.84 13.52
N GLY A 81 9.91 -21.57 14.57
CA GLY A 81 8.60 -22.25 14.63
C GLY A 81 8.55 -23.73 14.25
N GLY A 82 9.68 -24.44 14.19
CA GLY A 82 9.71 -25.91 14.14
C GLY A 82 9.33 -26.56 12.80
N CYS A 83 9.46 -25.86 11.66
CA CYS A 83 8.97 -26.34 10.35
C CYS A 83 10.04 -26.78 9.33
N CYS A 84 11.33 -26.81 9.67
CA CYS A 84 12.39 -27.11 8.67
C CYS A 84 13.16 -28.41 8.93
N LEU A 85 12.79 -29.20 9.94
CA LEU A 85 13.41 -30.49 10.25
C LEU A 85 12.51 -31.67 9.84
N SER A 86 12.30 -31.85 8.54
CA SER A 86 12.00 -33.15 7.90
C SER A 86 11.92 -32.99 6.38
N VAL A 87 12.99 -32.48 5.77
CA VAL A 87 13.19 -32.71 4.34
C VAL A 87 13.97 -34.00 4.22
N GLY A 88 13.29 -35.10 3.90
CA GLY A 88 13.96 -36.23 3.24
C GLY A 88 14.09 -37.56 3.99
N ALA A 89 13.30 -37.86 5.01
CA ALA A 89 13.07 -39.25 5.39
C ALA A 89 11.66 -39.65 4.92
N LYS A 90 11.56 -40.56 3.95
CA LYS A 90 10.33 -41.34 3.77
C LYS A 90 10.03 -41.94 5.14
N LYS A 91 9.01 -41.43 5.84
CA LYS A 91 8.57 -42.05 7.08
C LYS A 91 8.09 -43.44 6.70
N ASP A 92 8.83 -44.46 7.11
CA ASP A 92 8.45 -45.85 6.92
C ASP A 92 7.03 -46.05 7.48
N GLY A 93 6.11 -46.51 6.63
CA GLY A 93 4.71 -46.77 7.00
C GLY A 93 3.67 -45.69 6.66
N VAL A 94 4.03 -44.59 5.98
CA VAL A 94 3.02 -43.62 5.50
C VAL A 94 2.36 -44.14 4.22
N LYS A 95 1.07 -44.46 4.30
CA LYS A 95 0.26 -44.84 3.14
C LYS A 95 -0.04 -43.60 2.30
N LEU A 96 0.35 -43.65 1.03
CA LEU A 96 0.10 -42.61 0.04
C LEU A 96 -1.11 -43.00 -0.82
N GLU A 97 -1.91 -42.02 -1.20
CA GLU A 97 -2.99 -42.17 -2.17
C GLU A 97 -2.79 -41.20 -3.34
N THR A 98 -3.19 -41.63 -4.53
CA THR A 98 -3.24 -40.76 -5.71
C THR A 98 -4.50 -39.92 -5.65
N VAL A 99 -4.38 -38.63 -5.94
CA VAL A 99 -5.53 -37.70 -5.92
C VAL A 99 -5.77 -37.22 -7.35
N GLU A 100 -7.01 -37.35 -7.82
CA GLU A 100 -7.38 -36.82 -9.13
C GLU A 100 -7.47 -35.30 -9.06
N HIS A 101 -6.87 -34.63 -10.03
CA HIS A 101 -6.86 -33.17 -10.09
C HIS A 101 -8.13 -32.60 -10.71
N PRO A 102 -8.59 -31.43 -10.27
CA PRO A 102 -9.61 -30.67 -10.98
C PRO A 102 -9.17 -30.40 -12.43
N ASP A 103 -10.00 -30.83 -13.39
CA ASP A 103 -9.74 -30.64 -14.82
C ASP A 103 -10.25 -29.26 -15.28
N ASN A 104 -9.56 -28.21 -14.84
CA ASN A 104 -9.84 -26.84 -15.26
C ASN A 104 -8.56 -26.01 -15.39
N ASP A 105 -8.63 -24.95 -16.21
CA ASP A 105 -7.48 -24.10 -16.52
C ASP A 105 -6.97 -23.34 -15.28
N ALA A 106 -7.87 -22.95 -14.38
CA ALA A 106 -7.50 -22.27 -13.15
C ALA A 106 -6.61 -23.17 -12.28
N PHE A 107 -6.96 -24.44 -12.07
CA PHE A 107 -6.16 -25.38 -11.31
C PHE A 107 -4.81 -25.66 -12.00
N ARG A 108 -4.81 -25.91 -13.31
CA ARG A 108 -3.57 -26.09 -14.09
C ARG A 108 -2.61 -24.90 -13.95
N SER A 109 -3.16 -23.69 -13.96
CA SER A 109 -2.38 -22.45 -13.83
C SER A 109 -1.71 -22.26 -12.46
N LEU A 110 -2.19 -22.96 -11.42
CA LEU A 110 -1.54 -22.96 -10.11
C LEU A 110 -0.21 -23.71 -10.12
N CYS A 111 0.05 -24.55 -11.15
CA CYS A 111 1.28 -25.33 -11.31
C CYS A 111 1.66 -26.14 -10.05
N LEU A 112 0.66 -26.64 -9.32
CA LEU A 112 0.85 -27.42 -8.10
C LEU A 112 1.46 -28.79 -8.45
N LYS A 113 2.60 -29.11 -7.84
CA LYS A 113 3.27 -30.40 -7.99
C LYS A 113 2.79 -31.38 -6.91
N ILE A 114 1.62 -31.97 -7.13
CA ILE A 114 0.97 -32.88 -6.19
C ILE A 114 0.58 -34.14 -6.96
N ASP A 115 1.30 -35.26 -6.83
CA ASP A 115 0.89 -36.50 -7.49
C ASP A 115 0.23 -37.47 -6.51
N GLN A 116 0.71 -37.47 -5.26
CA GLN A 116 0.24 -38.33 -4.19
C GLN A 116 0.20 -37.55 -2.87
N VAL A 117 -0.79 -37.84 -2.04
CA VAL A 117 -0.92 -37.27 -0.70
C VAL A 117 -0.93 -38.39 0.36
N PRO A 118 -0.42 -38.14 1.57
CA PRO A 118 -0.61 -39.06 2.70
C PRO A 118 -2.10 -39.26 3.02
N THR A 119 -2.52 -40.50 3.28
CA THR A 119 -3.90 -40.81 3.71
C THR A 119 -4.24 -40.21 5.08
N THR A 120 -3.21 -39.87 5.87
CA THR A 120 -3.36 -39.18 7.15
C THR A 120 -2.37 -38.03 7.18
N LEU A 121 -2.91 -36.82 7.16
CA LEU A 121 -2.11 -35.58 7.15
C LEU A 121 -1.70 -35.20 8.58
N THR A 122 -0.49 -34.69 8.70
CA THR A 122 0.07 -34.15 9.94
C THR A 122 -0.03 -32.64 9.95
N ASN A 123 -0.25 -32.05 11.13
CA ASN A 123 -0.23 -30.59 11.33
C ASN A 123 -1.11 -29.82 10.32
N VAL A 124 -2.31 -30.33 10.02
CA VAL A 124 -3.31 -29.60 9.25
C VAL A 124 -3.66 -28.33 10.00
N ALA A 125 -3.61 -27.18 9.32
CA ALA A 125 -4.00 -25.90 9.91
C ALA A 125 -5.40 -25.99 10.54
N GLU A 126 -5.55 -25.45 11.75
CA GLU A 126 -6.85 -25.37 12.41
C GLU A 126 -7.80 -24.48 11.60
N LEU A 127 -9.10 -24.79 11.67
CA LEU A 127 -10.11 -23.93 11.07
C LEU A 127 -10.06 -22.56 11.79
N PRO A 128 -9.83 -21.45 11.07
CA PRO A 128 -9.73 -20.14 11.69
C PRO A 128 -11.05 -19.75 12.37
N GLU A 129 -10.95 -18.98 13.44
CA GLU A 129 -12.09 -18.36 14.09
C GLU A 129 -12.84 -17.44 13.11
N GLN A 130 -14.16 -17.57 13.05
CA GLN A 130 -15.01 -16.64 12.31
C GLN A 130 -15.11 -15.33 13.08
N THR A 131 -14.69 -14.23 12.45
CA THR A 131 -14.66 -12.90 13.06
C THR A 131 -15.64 -11.92 12.44
N ALA A 132 -16.22 -12.25 11.29
CA ALA A 132 -17.22 -11.46 10.59
C ALA A 132 -18.52 -12.26 10.41
N PHE A 133 -19.65 -11.57 10.62
CA PHE A 133 -20.99 -12.13 10.53
C PHE A 133 -21.90 -11.18 9.76
N LEU A 134 -22.68 -11.73 8.82
CA LEU A 134 -23.65 -10.97 8.03
C LEU A 134 -25.08 -11.36 8.42
N GLU A 135 -25.75 -10.46 9.13
CA GLU A 135 -27.11 -10.67 9.66
C GLU A 135 -28.14 -9.87 8.85
N PRO A 136 -29.36 -10.42 8.62
CA PRO A 136 -30.47 -9.64 8.08
C PRO A 136 -30.76 -8.42 8.97
N LEU A 137 -31.05 -7.28 8.36
CA LEU A 137 -31.51 -6.12 9.12
C LEU A 137 -32.84 -6.45 9.80
N ARG A 138 -32.89 -6.33 11.13
CA ARG A 138 -34.12 -6.54 11.90
C ARG A 138 -35.16 -5.52 11.46
N ARG A 139 -36.36 -5.98 11.08
CA ARG A 139 -37.47 -5.07 10.83
C ARG A 139 -38.01 -4.58 12.17
N PRO A 140 -38.49 -3.33 12.28
CA PRO A 140 -39.13 -2.83 13.49
C PRO A 140 -40.32 -3.69 13.97
N SER A 141 -40.92 -4.50 13.09
CA SER A 141 -42.04 -5.40 13.40
C SER A 141 -41.68 -6.64 14.21
N ASP A 142 -40.39 -6.97 14.38
CA ASP A 142 -39.93 -8.20 15.04
C ASP A 142 -39.67 -8.01 16.55
N ILE A 143 -40.04 -6.86 17.12
CA ILE A 143 -40.10 -6.68 18.57
C ILE A 143 -41.31 -7.47 19.07
N PRO A 144 -41.16 -8.50 19.93
CA PRO A 144 -42.31 -9.18 20.50
C PRO A 144 -43.16 -8.13 21.24
N SER A 145 -44.44 -8.00 20.89
CA SER A 145 -45.37 -7.26 21.75
C SER A 145 -45.25 -7.84 23.16
N PRO A 146 -45.04 -7.01 24.20
CA PRO A 146 -45.03 -7.52 25.55
C PRO A 146 -46.37 -8.23 25.78
N ALA A 147 -46.30 -9.49 26.19
CA ALA A 147 -47.49 -10.24 26.58
C ALA A 147 -48.27 -9.42 27.62
N PRO A 148 -49.62 -9.46 27.62
CA PRO A 148 -50.40 -8.67 28.56
C PRO A 148 -50.26 -9.29 29.96
N THR A 149 -49.23 -8.90 30.70
CA THR A 149 -49.19 -9.11 32.14
C THR A 149 -49.95 -7.98 32.81
N THR A 150 -51.02 -8.37 33.49
CA THR A 150 -51.88 -7.59 34.37
C THR A 150 -51.15 -6.54 35.19
N ALA A 151 -51.50 -5.28 34.93
CA ALA A 151 -51.53 -4.11 35.81
C ALA A 151 -50.47 -3.97 36.91
N SER A 152 -49.50 -3.07 36.68
CA SER A 152 -49.11 -2.07 37.68
C SER A 152 -48.68 -0.78 37.00
N GLN A 153 -49.26 0.34 37.42
CA GLN A 153 -48.99 1.69 36.91
C GLN A 153 -47.54 2.11 37.21
N THR A 154 -46.69 2.17 36.19
CA THR A 154 -45.43 2.93 36.21
C THR A 154 -45.11 3.48 34.81
N SER A 155 -45.29 4.80 34.68
CA SER A 155 -44.73 5.76 33.71
C SER A 155 -44.47 5.32 32.25
N ASP A 156 -45.28 5.85 31.34
CA ASP A 156 -45.14 5.88 29.87
C ASP A 156 -43.87 6.60 29.33
N ARG A 157 -42.85 6.85 30.15
CA ARG A 157 -41.61 7.56 29.74
C ARG A 157 -40.49 6.63 29.24
N ASP A 158 -40.46 5.37 29.67
CA ASP A 158 -39.34 4.46 29.31
C ASP A 158 -39.51 3.81 27.93
N SER A 159 -40.75 3.55 27.51
CA SER A 159 -41.08 2.94 26.21
C SER A 159 -40.74 3.87 25.03
N ASP A 160 -41.05 5.16 25.17
CA ASP A 160 -40.67 6.20 24.20
C ASP A 160 -39.16 6.42 24.16
N SER A 161 -38.46 6.22 25.29
CA SER A 161 -36.99 6.33 25.35
C SER A 161 -36.28 5.20 24.59
N LEU A 162 -36.82 3.98 24.62
CA LEU A 162 -36.28 2.82 23.91
C LEU A 162 -36.60 2.87 22.41
N LEU A 163 -37.79 3.34 22.04
CA LEU A 163 -38.13 3.61 20.65
C LEU A 163 -37.32 4.77 20.09
N GLN A 164 -37.11 5.84 20.86
CA GLN A 164 -36.21 6.93 20.48
C GLN A 164 -34.75 6.48 20.44
N SER A 165 -34.27 5.60 21.33
CA SER A 165 -32.89 5.10 21.29
C SER A 165 -32.68 4.14 20.13
N ALA A 166 -33.66 3.30 19.80
CA ALA A 166 -33.66 2.44 18.62
C ALA A 166 -33.75 3.27 17.33
N GLN A 167 -34.56 4.33 17.29
CA GLN A 167 -34.61 5.28 16.18
C GLN A 167 -33.33 6.12 16.08
N LYS A 168 -32.70 6.51 17.19
CA LYS A 168 -31.37 7.16 17.21
C LYS A 168 -30.27 6.22 16.76
N THR A 169 -30.35 4.94 17.13
CA THR A 169 -29.43 3.89 16.69
C THR A 169 -29.63 3.62 15.20
N LEU A 170 -30.87 3.56 14.71
CA LEU A 170 -31.19 3.46 13.28
C LEU A 170 -30.82 4.73 12.49
N GLN A 171 -30.92 5.93 13.09
CA GLN A 171 -30.41 7.19 12.53
C GLN A 171 -28.89 7.30 12.60
N GLN A 172 -28.21 6.69 13.58
CA GLN A 172 -26.76 6.53 13.62
C GLN A 172 -26.26 5.44 12.66
N LEU A 173 -27.09 4.44 12.38
CA LEU A 173 -26.93 3.46 11.30
C LEU A 173 -27.40 4.01 9.94
N SER A 174 -27.67 5.32 9.85
CA SER A 174 -27.77 5.95 8.54
C SER A 174 -26.46 5.71 7.81
N LEU A 175 -26.55 5.08 6.65
CA LEU A 175 -25.65 5.41 5.56
C LEU A 175 -25.56 6.94 5.58
N GLN A 176 -24.44 7.51 6.02
CA GLN A 176 -24.05 8.78 5.43
C GLN A 176 -24.13 8.50 3.93
N GLU A 177 -25.06 9.14 3.24
CA GLU A 177 -25.47 8.93 1.84
C GLU A 177 -24.30 9.24 0.89
N LEU A 178 -23.19 8.52 1.06
CA LEU A 178 -22.02 8.58 0.23
C LEU A 178 -22.26 7.63 -0.93
N ASP A 179 -22.10 8.15 -2.14
CA ASP A 179 -22.12 7.35 -3.35
C ASP A 179 -20.92 6.40 -3.37
N THR A 180 -21.15 5.13 -3.01
CA THR A 180 -20.07 4.13 -2.93
C THR A 180 -19.55 3.67 -4.29
N THR A 181 -20.07 4.24 -5.40
CA THR A 181 -19.53 4.01 -6.75
C THR A 181 -18.29 4.86 -7.04
N ILE A 182 -18.09 5.96 -6.31
CA ILE A 182 -16.96 6.89 -6.51
C ILE A 182 -16.03 7.01 -5.31
N GLN A 183 -16.44 6.52 -4.13
CA GLN A 183 -15.68 6.60 -2.89
C GLN A 183 -16.02 5.44 -1.95
N PRO A 184 -15.17 5.11 -0.96
CA PRO A 184 -15.48 4.03 -0.04
C PRO A 184 -16.58 4.42 0.96
N PRO A 185 -17.22 3.44 1.63
CA PRO A 185 -18.17 3.69 2.70
C PRO A 185 -17.59 4.57 3.82
N SER A 186 -18.45 5.26 4.58
CA SER A 186 -18.06 6.21 5.64
C SER A 186 -17.23 5.60 6.79
N PHE A 187 -17.24 4.28 6.96
CA PHE A 187 -16.41 3.60 7.96
C PHE A 187 -14.99 3.25 7.45
N VAL A 188 -14.72 3.46 6.16
CA VAL A 188 -13.44 3.22 5.47
C VAL A 188 -12.77 4.57 5.24
N GLN A 189 -12.41 5.24 6.33
CA GLN A 189 -11.87 6.60 6.34
C GLN A 189 -10.55 6.66 7.11
N PRO A 190 -9.56 7.48 6.68
CA PRO A 190 -8.32 7.70 7.42
C PRO A 190 -8.58 8.30 8.81
N HIS A 191 -7.55 8.27 9.67
CA HIS A 191 -7.65 8.90 10.98
C HIS A 191 -7.97 10.40 10.85
N PRO A 192 -8.86 10.95 11.70
CA PRO A 192 -9.12 12.39 11.75
C PRO A 192 -7.81 13.20 11.89
N PRO A 193 -7.72 14.39 11.29
CA PRO A 193 -8.78 15.15 10.60
C PRO A 193 -8.97 14.78 9.12
N HIS A 194 -8.26 13.78 8.62
CA HIS A 194 -8.31 13.40 7.21
C HIS A 194 -9.60 12.62 6.88
N HIS A 195 -10.06 12.76 5.64
CA HIS A 195 -11.16 11.98 5.07
C HIS A 195 -10.83 11.68 3.61
N VAL A 196 -11.42 10.61 3.08
CA VAL A 196 -11.40 10.30 1.66
C VAL A 196 -12.31 11.29 0.96
N PHE A 197 -11.76 11.93 -0.06
CA PHE A 197 -12.40 12.89 -0.93
C PHE A 197 -12.39 12.35 -2.36
N PRO A 198 -13.55 12.23 -3.03
CA PRO A 198 -13.63 11.84 -4.43
C PRO A 198 -13.20 13.01 -5.31
N ALA A 199 -11.91 13.13 -5.58
CA ALA A 199 -11.36 14.21 -6.40
C ALA A 199 -11.64 13.97 -7.89
N ARG A 200 -12.11 14.99 -8.61
CA ARG A 200 -12.45 14.87 -10.03
C ARG A 200 -11.17 14.81 -10.87
N VAL A 201 -11.13 13.91 -11.84
CA VAL A 201 -10.09 13.89 -12.88
C VAL A 201 -10.32 15.09 -13.81
N HIS A 202 -9.35 15.99 -13.85
CA HIS A 202 -9.36 17.15 -14.74
C HIS A 202 -8.86 16.76 -16.14
N LYS A 203 -7.81 15.94 -16.18
CA LYS A 203 -7.19 15.40 -17.41
C LYS A 203 -6.53 14.06 -17.12
N ALA A 204 -6.50 13.17 -18.12
CA ALA A 204 -5.68 11.98 -18.09
C ALA A 204 -5.05 11.72 -19.46
N ARG A 205 -3.78 11.29 -19.50
CA ARG A 205 -3.07 10.92 -20.73
C ARG A 205 -2.07 9.80 -20.50
N GLU A 206 -1.79 9.02 -21.52
CA GLU A 206 -0.67 8.09 -21.51
C GLU A 206 0.64 8.86 -21.76
N LEU A 207 1.66 8.62 -20.93
CA LEU A 207 2.99 9.21 -21.05
C LEU A 207 3.93 8.36 -21.91
N THR A 208 3.73 7.06 -21.90
CA THR A 208 4.51 6.08 -22.67
C THR A 208 3.96 5.95 -24.09
N ARG A 209 4.82 5.62 -25.05
CA ARG A 209 4.41 5.40 -26.45
C ARG A 209 4.06 3.93 -26.70
N PRO A 210 3.28 3.63 -27.76
CA PRO A 210 3.04 2.25 -28.17
C PRO A 210 4.35 1.47 -28.34
N GLY A 211 4.41 0.27 -27.77
CA GLY A 211 5.63 -0.57 -27.75
C GLY A 211 6.42 -0.50 -26.45
N ALA A 212 6.13 0.45 -25.56
CA ALA A 212 6.64 0.47 -24.20
C ALA A 212 6.29 -0.83 -23.45
N GLU A 213 7.25 -1.40 -22.71
CA GLU A 213 7.01 -2.62 -21.92
C GLU A 213 6.04 -2.37 -20.76
N LYS A 214 6.04 -1.14 -20.21
CA LYS A 214 5.12 -0.74 -19.15
C LYS A 214 4.41 0.54 -19.54
N ARG A 215 3.10 0.55 -19.38
CA ARG A 215 2.27 1.75 -19.60
C ARG A 215 2.35 2.67 -18.40
N THR A 216 2.53 3.96 -18.62
CA THR A 216 2.51 4.98 -17.56
C THR A 216 1.49 6.05 -17.92
N PHE A 217 0.59 6.35 -17.00
CA PHE A 217 -0.45 7.36 -17.17
C PHE A 217 -0.18 8.56 -16.27
N HIS A 218 -0.52 9.73 -16.77
CA HIS A 218 -0.51 10.99 -16.06
C HIS A 218 -1.94 11.45 -15.77
N PHE A 219 -2.14 12.04 -14.59
CA PHE A 219 -3.42 12.58 -14.17
C PHE A 219 -3.25 13.99 -13.63
N ASP A 220 -4.11 14.88 -14.10
CA ASP A 220 -4.39 16.16 -13.45
C ASP A 220 -5.67 15.96 -12.63
N ILE A 221 -5.60 16.26 -11.33
CA ILE A 221 -6.67 16.02 -10.38
C ILE A 221 -7.11 17.36 -9.79
N ASP A 222 -8.40 17.65 -9.92
CA ASP A 222 -9.00 18.90 -9.44
C ASP A 222 -9.21 18.83 -7.92
N ILE A 223 -8.51 19.72 -7.21
CA ILE A 223 -8.58 19.88 -5.76
C ILE A 223 -9.20 21.22 -5.34
N THR A 224 -9.86 21.94 -6.26
CA THR A 224 -10.48 23.24 -5.99
C THR A 224 -11.45 23.21 -4.81
N ASN A 225 -12.20 22.11 -4.71
CA ASN A 225 -13.18 21.88 -3.63
C ASN A 225 -12.66 20.94 -2.54
N TYR A 226 -11.36 20.60 -2.56
CA TYR A 226 -10.78 19.76 -1.52
C TYR A 226 -10.81 20.53 -0.19
N PRO A 227 -11.31 19.95 0.92
CA PRO A 227 -11.46 20.70 2.15
C PRO A 227 -10.12 21.22 2.71
N ASN A 228 -10.09 22.52 3.01
CA ASN A 228 -8.97 23.14 3.69
C ASN A 228 -8.93 22.64 5.14
N SER A 229 -7.93 21.84 5.46
CA SER A 229 -7.61 21.45 6.84
C SER A 229 -6.61 22.47 7.37
N GLU A 230 -6.86 23.05 8.55
CA GLU A 230 -5.93 24.01 9.15
C GLU A 230 -4.51 23.43 9.22
N GLY A 231 -3.54 24.13 8.63
CA GLY A 231 -2.11 23.81 8.73
C GLY A 231 -1.56 22.72 7.79
N VAL A 232 -2.36 22.06 6.94
CA VAL A 232 -1.85 21.02 6.02
C VAL A 232 -2.37 21.21 4.60
N ASP A 233 -1.50 21.73 3.72
CA ASP A 233 -1.75 21.85 2.28
C ASP A 233 -0.88 20.88 1.46
N PHE A 234 -1.22 20.67 0.19
CA PHE A 234 -0.40 19.90 -0.74
C PHE A 234 0.92 20.62 -1.01
N LYS A 235 2.03 19.87 -1.10
CA LYS A 235 3.38 20.43 -1.29
C LYS A 235 4.15 19.70 -2.37
N VAL A 236 5.13 20.37 -2.98
CA VAL A 236 6.13 19.72 -3.85
C VAL A 236 6.79 18.58 -3.09
N GLY A 237 6.92 17.41 -3.73
CA GLY A 237 7.42 16.19 -3.07
C GLY A 237 6.43 15.58 -2.08
N GLY A 238 5.22 16.12 -1.95
CA GLY A 238 4.13 15.50 -1.21
C GLY A 238 3.60 14.25 -1.89
N ALA A 239 2.70 13.54 -1.21
CA ALA A 239 2.01 12.38 -1.75
C ALA A 239 0.53 12.37 -1.34
N ILE A 240 -0.28 11.67 -2.11
CA ILE A 240 -1.68 11.38 -1.80
C ILE A 240 -1.85 9.90 -1.45
N GLY A 241 -2.72 9.61 -0.50
CA GLY A 241 -3.24 8.26 -0.30
C GLY A 241 -4.49 8.07 -1.16
N VAL A 242 -4.63 6.91 -1.78
CA VAL A 242 -5.76 6.57 -2.66
C VAL A 242 -6.38 5.28 -2.16
N SER A 243 -7.67 5.33 -1.85
CA SER A 243 -8.48 4.16 -1.52
C SER A 243 -8.95 3.53 -2.84
N ALA A 244 -8.11 2.79 -3.54
CA ALA A 244 -8.51 2.19 -4.82
C ALA A 244 -9.44 0.98 -4.62
N PRO A 245 -10.62 0.92 -5.27
CA PRO A 245 -11.50 -0.24 -5.19
C PRO A 245 -10.95 -1.44 -5.96
N ASN A 246 -11.36 -2.63 -5.57
CA ASN A 246 -11.23 -3.81 -6.42
C ASN A 246 -12.00 -3.64 -7.74
N ASP A 247 -11.61 -4.38 -8.77
CA ASP A 247 -12.31 -4.35 -10.05
C ASP A 247 -13.73 -4.92 -9.90
N GLU A 248 -14.72 -4.21 -10.44
CA GLU A 248 -16.13 -4.58 -10.32
C GLU A 248 -16.38 -5.98 -10.91
N SER A 249 -15.72 -6.30 -12.04
CA SER A 249 -15.87 -7.63 -12.64
C SER A 249 -15.33 -8.76 -11.76
N GLU A 250 -14.24 -8.52 -11.02
CA GLU A 250 -13.68 -9.51 -10.09
C GLU A 250 -14.56 -9.67 -8.85
N VAL A 251 -15.14 -8.57 -8.35
CA VAL A 251 -16.10 -8.61 -7.24
C VAL A 251 -17.34 -9.41 -7.64
N ASP A 252 -17.92 -9.13 -8.81
CA ASP A 252 -19.07 -9.88 -9.31
C ASP A 252 -18.74 -11.35 -9.59
N GLU A 253 -17.56 -11.65 -10.10
CA GLU A 253 -17.10 -13.02 -10.33
C GLU A 253 -16.99 -13.80 -9.02
N ILE A 254 -16.44 -13.22 -7.95
CA ILE A 254 -16.42 -13.87 -6.62
C ILE A 254 -17.86 -14.08 -6.10
N LEU A 255 -18.72 -13.07 -6.19
CA LEU A 255 -20.12 -13.18 -5.74
C LEU A 255 -20.90 -14.24 -6.52
N ASP A 256 -20.66 -14.37 -7.83
CA ASP A 256 -21.20 -15.43 -8.68
C ASP A 256 -20.66 -16.81 -8.26
N LEU A 257 -19.34 -16.94 -8.05
CA LEU A 257 -18.70 -18.20 -7.63
C LEU A 257 -19.16 -18.68 -6.25
N LEU A 258 -19.49 -17.77 -5.34
CA LEU A 258 -20.07 -18.06 -4.03
C LEU A 258 -21.59 -18.23 -4.06
N LEU A 259 -22.20 -18.23 -5.25
CA LEU A 259 -23.63 -18.44 -5.48
C LEU A 259 -24.51 -17.38 -4.78
N ILE A 260 -24.02 -16.15 -4.62
CA ILE A 260 -24.78 -15.06 -4.01
C ILE A 260 -25.72 -14.46 -5.05
N PRO A 261 -27.04 -14.54 -4.87
CA PRO A 261 -28.01 -14.00 -5.81
C PRO A 261 -27.81 -12.50 -6.06
N ARG A 262 -27.91 -12.06 -7.32
CA ARG A 262 -27.71 -10.65 -7.72
C ARG A 262 -28.54 -9.68 -6.88
N PHE A 263 -29.80 -10.01 -6.61
CA PHE A 263 -30.71 -9.17 -5.82
C PHE A 263 -30.32 -9.02 -4.34
N LEU A 264 -29.32 -9.75 -3.83
CA LEU A 264 -28.82 -9.64 -2.44
C LEU A 264 -27.49 -8.89 -2.33
N ARG A 265 -26.77 -8.67 -3.44
CA ARG A 265 -25.40 -8.14 -3.43
C ARG A 265 -25.35 -6.71 -2.87
N ASP A 266 -26.28 -5.90 -3.33
CA ASP A 266 -26.40 -4.48 -3.02
C ASP A 266 -27.47 -4.20 -1.95
N LYS A 267 -28.10 -5.24 -1.39
CA LYS A 267 -29.08 -5.07 -0.31
C LYS A 267 -28.35 -4.77 1.01
N PRO A 268 -28.82 -3.77 1.78
CA PRO A 268 -28.30 -3.49 3.11
C PRO A 268 -28.34 -4.72 4.02
N VAL A 269 -27.23 -4.94 4.74
CA VAL A 269 -27.01 -6.05 5.68
C VAL A 269 -26.31 -5.52 6.93
N ALA A 270 -26.61 -6.07 8.10
CA ALA A 270 -25.85 -5.78 9.31
C ALA A 270 -24.55 -6.59 9.30
N LEU A 271 -23.42 -5.90 9.32
CA LEU A 271 -22.13 -6.51 9.57
C LEU A 271 -21.81 -6.42 11.07
N ARG A 272 -21.46 -7.55 11.66
CA ARG A 272 -20.91 -7.61 13.03
C ARG A 272 -19.52 -8.24 12.98
N THR A 273 -18.56 -7.61 13.66
CA THR A 273 -17.22 -8.16 13.84
C THR A 273 -16.91 -8.37 15.32
N THR A 274 -16.17 -9.44 15.64
CA THR A 274 -15.87 -9.80 17.03
C THR A 274 -14.61 -9.12 17.57
N LYS A 275 -13.67 -8.77 16.68
CA LYS A 275 -12.37 -8.16 16.99
C LYS A 275 -11.71 -7.63 15.72
N GLY A 276 -10.52 -7.04 15.85
CA GLY A 276 -9.73 -6.57 14.72
C GLY A 276 -10.05 -5.13 14.34
N ARG A 277 -9.41 -4.67 13.27
CA ARG A 277 -9.71 -3.36 12.66
C ARG A 277 -10.71 -3.47 11.51
N TRP A 278 -10.74 -4.63 10.85
CA TRP A 278 -11.62 -4.90 9.71
C TRP A 278 -13.10 -4.63 10.08
N PRO A 279 -13.91 -3.99 9.21
CA PRO A 279 -13.73 -3.75 7.76
C PRO A 279 -12.92 -2.51 7.37
N THR A 280 -12.18 -1.89 8.29
CA THR A 280 -11.36 -0.71 8.01
C THR A 280 -9.90 -0.91 8.44
N VAL A 281 -8.96 -0.17 7.85
CA VAL A 281 -7.54 -0.23 8.25
C VAL A 281 -7.15 0.85 9.26
N TRP A 282 -7.97 1.90 9.39
CA TRP A 282 -7.68 3.12 10.16
C TRP A 282 -8.43 3.22 11.49
N GLY A 283 -9.09 2.17 11.95
CA GLY A 283 -9.80 2.18 13.25
C GLY A 283 -9.04 1.44 14.36
N ASP A 284 -9.52 1.59 15.59
CA ASP A 284 -9.02 0.82 16.74
C ASP A 284 -9.23 -0.68 16.57
N ASP A 285 -8.46 -1.49 17.27
CA ASP A 285 -8.68 -2.94 17.34
C ASP A 285 -9.87 -3.23 18.29
N LYS A 286 -11.07 -3.38 17.73
CA LYS A 286 -12.33 -3.56 18.48
C LYS A 286 -13.43 -4.22 17.67
N ALA A 287 -14.41 -4.81 18.34
CA ALA A 287 -15.65 -5.26 17.70
C ALA A 287 -16.40 -4.08 17.05
N ARG A 288 -17.09 -4.35 15.93
CA ARG A 288 -17.86 -3.35 15.19
C ARG A 288 -19.23 -3.88 14.81
N GLU A 289 -20.21 -3.00 14.75
CA GLU A 289 -21.54 -3.27 14.23
C GLU A 289 -21.94 -2.10 13.32
N LEU A 290 -22.21 -2.40 12.04
CA LEU A 290 -22.48 -1.38 11.03
C LEU A 290 -23.39 -1.92 9.91
N VAL A 291 -24.04 -1.02 9.17
CA VAL A 291 -24.82 -1.37 7.97
C VAL A 291 -23.97 -1.16 6.72
N THR A 292 -23.98 -2.13 5.82
CA THR A 292 -23.23 -2.09 4.55
C THR A 292 -23.87 -3.03 3.52
N THR A 293 -23.20 -3.27 2.39
CA THR A 293 -23.59 -4.27 1.39
C THR A 293 -22.51 -5.32 1.21
N ARG A 294 -22.86 -6.48 0.65
CA ARG A 294 -21.87 -7.53 0.33
C ARG A 294 -20.89 -7.05 -0.74
N ARG A 295 -21.38 -6.25 -1.69
CA ARG A 295 -20.56 -5.63 -2.73
C ARG A 295 -19.53 -4.68 -2.12
N ASP A 296 -19.93 -3.78 -1.22
CA ASP A 296 -19.01 -2.81 -0.63
C ASP A 296 -17.88 -3.47 0.16
N LEU A 297 -18.16 -4.57 0.86
CA LEU A 297 -17.14 -5.32 1.62
C LEU A 297 -16.05 -5.89 0.71
N LEU A 298 -16.43 -6.46 -0.44
CA LEU A 298 -15.46 -6.96 -1.42
C LEU A 298 -14.85 -5.83 -2.27
N THR A 299 -15.55 -4.72 -2.47
CA THR A 299 -15.07 -3.60 -3.30
C THR A 299 -14.02 -2.78 -2.56
N TRP A 300 -14.25 -2.51 -1.27
CA TRP A 300 -13.51 -1.50 -0.51
C TRP A 300 -12.76 -2.03 0.72
N CYS A 301 -13.10 -3.22 1.23
CA CYS A 301 -12.65 -3.62 2.57
C CYS A 301 -11.67 -4.80 2.57
N SER A 302 -11.80 -5.75 1.63
CA SER A 302 -10.98 -6.96 1.57
C SER A 302 -10.16 -7.04 0.29
N ASP A 303 -8.88 -7.39 0.41
CA ASP A 303 -8.01 -7.62 -0.73
C ASP A 303 -8.22 -9.03 -1.29
N ILE A 304 -8.49 -9.11 -2.60
CA ILE A 304 -8.84 -10.34 -3.30
C ILE A 304 -7.77 -10.79 -4.32
N GLN A 305 -6.68 -10.05 -4.49
CA GLN A 305 -5.70 -10.35 -5.54
C GLN A 305 -4.23 -9.94 -5.29
N SER A 306 -3.94 -9.13 -4.27
CA SER A 306 -2.59 -8.60 -4.03
C SER A 306 -1.72 -9.50 -3.15
N TYR A 307 -2.32 -10.45 -2.43
CA TYR A 307 -1.61 -11.28 -1.45
C TYR A 307 -1.55 -12.74 -1.88
N ALA A 308 -0.42 -13.39 -1.61
CA ALA A 308 -0.29 -14.83 -1.79
C ALA A 308 -1.24 -15.60 -0.84
N PRO A 309 -1.89 -16.70 -1.30
CA PRO A 309 -2.86 -17.46 -0.51
C PRO A 309 -2.33 -17.95 0.84
N THR A 310 -3.09 -17.76 1.91
CA THR A 310 -2.71 -18.18 3.26
C THR A 310 -3.21 -19.58 3.58
N LYS A 311 -2.58 -20.28 4.53
CA LYS A 311 -3.09 -21.59 4.99
C LYS A 311 -4.51 -21.49 5.55
N HIS A 312 -4.85 -20.39 6.22
CA HIS A 312 -6.21 -20.17 6.73
C HIS A 312 -7.25 -20.05 5.60
N LEU A 313 -6.92 -19.34 4.51
CA LEU A 313 -7.78 -19.29 3.33
C LEU A 313 -7.98 -20.68 2.73
N LEU A 314 -6.89 -21.42 2.50
CA LEU A 314 -6.96 -22.79 1.97
C LEU A 314 -7.73 -23.73 2.89
N ARG A 315 -7.59 -23.57 4.21
CA ARG A 315 -8.30 -24.36 5.21
C ARG A 315 -9.81 -24.09 5.20
N VAL A 316 -10.23 -22.84 5.03
CA VAL A 316 -11.65 -22.47 4.87
C VAL A 316 -12.22 -23.05 3.58
N LEU A 317 -11.47 -22.98 2.47
CA LEU A 317 -11.89 -23.61 1.21
C LEU A 317 -12.03 -25.13 1.37
N ALA A 318 -11.10 -25.78 2.07
CA ALA A 318 -11.13 -27.22 2.32
C ALA A 318 -12.36 -27.66 3.13
N GLU A 319 -12.80 -26.85 4.10
CA GLU A 319 -13.98 -27.14 4.91
C GLU A 319 -15.26 -27.16 4.08
N HIS A 320 -15.29 -26.34 3.03
CA HIS A 320 -16.48 -26.10 2.22
C HIS A 320 -16.38 -26.67 0.81
N ALA A 321 -15.38 -27.52 0.56
CA ALA A 321 -15.24 -28.31 -0.67
C ALA A 321 -16.04 -29.60 -0.55
N THR A 322 -17.04 -29.79 -1.41
CA THR A 322 -17.86 -31.01 -1.45
C THR A 322 -17.23 -32.13 -2.28
N ASN A 323 -16.31 -31.80 -3.20
CA ASN A 323 -15.51 -32.78 -3.92
C ASN A 323 -14.37 -33.27 -3.01
N GLU A 324 -14.30 -34.59 -2.80
CA GLU A 324 -13.31 -35.20 -1.90
C GLU A 324 -11.85 -34.95 -2.35
N ASN A 325 -11.58 -34.96 -3.65
CA ASN A 325 -10.23 -34.75 -4.18
C ASN A 325 -9.80 -33.28 -4.02
N GLU A 326 -10.69 -32.32 -4.33
CA GLU A 326 -10.43 -30.90 -4.07
C GLU A 326 -10.14 -30.67 -2.57
N ARG A 327 -10.96 -31.25 -1.69
CA ARG A 327 -10.77 -31.18 -0.24
C ARG A 327 -9.43 -31.75 0.18
N LYS A 328 -9.03 -32.92 -0.32
CA LYS A 328 -7.72 -33.55 -0.03
C LYS A 328 -6.56 -32.65 -0.44
N ILE A 329 -6.61 -32.06 -1.64
CA ILE A 329 -5.56 -31.14 -2.13
C ILE A 329 -5.46 -29.92 -1.23
N LEU A 330 -6.58 -29.28 -0.90
CA LEU A 330 -6.60 -28.09 -0.05
C LEU A 330 -6.09 -28.40 1.38
N LEU A 331 -6.52 -29.53 1.96
CA LEU A 331 -6.02 -29.98 3.27
C LEU A 331 -4.52 -30.27 3.24
N PHE A 332 -4.02 -30.89 2.17
CA PHE A 332 -2.59 -31.14 1.97
C PHE A 332 -1.80 -29.82 1.92
N LEU A 333 -2.24 -28.85 1.13
CA LEU A 333 -1.57 -27.54 1.02
C LEU A 333 -1.52 -26.79 2.36
N CYS A 334 -2.52 -26.97 3.23
CA CYS A 334 -2.51 -26.38 4.57
C CYS A 334 -1.97 -27.30 5.68
N SER A 335 -1.36 -28.44 5.36
CA SER A 335 -0.75 -29.37 6.32
C SER A 335 0.75 -29.15 6.51
N GLY A 336 1.36 -29.94 7.40
CA GLY A 336 2.81 -30.05 7.52
C GLY A 336 3.42 -30.82 6.34
N ASP A 337 2.72 -31.82 5.82
CA ASP A 337 3.19 -32.65 4.71
C ASP A 337 3.24 -31.89 3.38
N GLY A 338 2.32 -30.94 3.16
CA GLY A 338 2.32 -30.08 1.97
C GLY A 338 3.16 -28.80 2.09
N GLN A 339 3.96 -28.63 3.15
CA GLN A 339 4.70 -27.40 3.41
C GLN A 339 5.60 -26.97 2.24
N GLY A 340 6.29 -27.91 1.59
CA GLY A 340 7.15 -27.61 0.43
C GLY A 340 6.34 -27.05 -0.75
N VAL A 341 5.27 -27.76 -1.13
CA VAL A 341 4.38 -27.33 -2.22
C VAL A 341 3.71 -25.99 -1.90
N PHE A 342 3.31 -25.77 -0.65
CA PHE A 342 2.73 -24.50 -0.21
C PHE A 342 3.72 -23.33 -0.28
N CYS A 343 5.00 -23.56 0.05
CA CYS A 343 6.05 -22.54 -0.11
C CYS A 343 6.22 -22.16 -1.58
N ASP A 344 6.36 -23.14 -2.47
CA ASP A 344 6.48 -22.90 -3.92
C ASP A 344 5.24 -22.21 -4.50
N PHE A 345 4.06 -22.62 -4.03
CA PHE A 345 2.79 -22.01 -4.41
C PHE A 345 2.71 -20.51 -4.07
N ARG A 346 3.38 -20.08 -2.99
CA ARG A 346 3.39 -18.69 -2.53
C ARG A 346 4.49 -17.81 -3.13
N THR A 347 5.54 -18.40 -3.70
CA THR A 347 6.63 -17.66 -4.37
C THR A 347 6.30 -17.29 -5.81
N GLY A 348 5.28 -17.92 -6.41
CA GLY A 348 4.77 -17.61 -7.73
C GLY A 348 4.02 -16.26 -7.84
N PRO A 349 3.47 -15.93 -9.04
CA PRO A 349 2.62 -14.75 -9.21
C PRO A 349 1.44 -14.82 -8.23
N HIS A 350 1.02 -13.68 -7.69
CA HIS A 350 -0.05 -13.63 -6.68
C HIS A 350 -1.31 -14.36 -7.21
N VAL A 351 -1.84 -15.33 -6.49
CA VAL A 351 -3.04 -16.05 -6.91
C VAL A 351 -4.25 -15.32 -6.36
N SER A 352 -5.20 -14.97 -7.23
CA SER A 352 -6.42 -14.28 -6.79
C SER A 352 -7.39 -15.23 -6.10
N VAL A 353 -8.30 -14.66 -5.31
CA VAL A 353 -9.41 -15.42 -4.70
C VAL A 353 -10.31 -16.01 -5.78
N SER A 354 -10.58 -15.27 -6.86
CA SER A 354 -11.34 -15.77 -8.02
C SER A 354 -10.66 -16.99 -8.66
N GLN A 355 -9.34 -16.97 -8.85
CA GLN A 355 -8.58 -18.10 -9.39
C GLN A 355 -8.68 -19.34 -8.48
N LEU A 356 -8.58 -19.18 -7.16
CA LEU A 356 -8.75 -20.30 -6.22
C LEU A 356 -10.16 -20.90 -6.29
N LEU A 357 -11.20 -20.07 -6.35
CA LEU A 357 -12.59 -20.52 -6.43
C LEU A 357 -12.92 -21.20 -7.76
N HIS A 358 -12.24 -20.83 -8.86
CA HIS A 358 -12.30 -21.57 -10.13
C HIS A 358 -11.51 -22.87 -10.10
N ALA A 359 -10.32 -22.86 -9.47
CA ALA A 359 -9.47 -24.04 -9.35
C ALA A 359 -10.13 -25.14 -8.51
N PHE A 360 -10.87 -24.74 -7.47
CA PHE A 360 -11.60 -25.62 -6.56
C PHE A 360 -13.11 -25.29 -6.59
N PRO A 361 -13.81 -25.62 -7.68
CA PRO A 361 -15.19 -25.18 -7.92
C PRO A 361 -16.20 -25.73 -6.91
N SER A 362 -15.91 -26.85 -6.24
CA SER A 362 -16.77 -27.41 -5.19
C SER A 362 -16.67 -26.64 -3.86
N ALA A 363 -15.63 -25.83 -3.68
CA ALA A 363 -15.43 -25.01 -2.48
C ALA A 363 -16.38 -23.79 -2.48
N LYS A 364 -17.42 -23.84 -1.66
CA LYS A 364 -18.44 -22.77 -1.53
C LYS A 364 -18.51 -22.22 -0.10
N PRO A 365 -17.45 -21.54 0.40
CA PRO A 365 -17.47 -20.99 1.74
C PRO A 365 -18.54 -19.89 1.89
N PRO A 366 -19.19 -19.76 3.06
CA PRO A 366 -19.97 -18.57 3.39
C PRO A 366 -19.13 -17.30 3.25
N LEU A 367 -19.70 -16.23 2.68
CA LEU A 367 -18.97 -14.99 2.41
C LEU A 367 -18.39 -14.37 3.68
N ASP A 368 -19.13 -14.36 4.78
CA ASP A 368 -18.69 -13.79 6.06
C ASP A 368 -17.53 -14.57 6.70
N LEU A 369 -17.52 -15.89 6.57
CA LEU A 369 -16.36 -16.71 6.93
C LEU A 369 -15.15 -16.43 6.02
N LEU A 370 -15.37 -16.28 4.70
CA LEU A 370 -14.31 -15.90 3.77
C LEU A 370 -13.72 -14.52 4.12
N LEU A 371 -14.57 -13.53 4.39
CA LEU A 371 -14.14 -12.18 4.81
C LEU A 371 -13.35 -12.20 6.13
N SER A 372 -13.58 -13.16 7.00
CA SER A 372 -12.84 -13.33 8.26
C SER A 372 -11.35 -13.68 8.06
N VAL A 373 -10.98 -14.22 6.88
CA VAL A 373 -9.61 -14.69 6.58
C VAL A 373 -8.93 -13.91 5.46
N LEU A 374 -9.67 -13.07 4.72
CA LEU A 374 -9.08 -12.22 3.69
C LEU A 374 -8.31 -11.04 4.30
N PRO A 375 -7.14 -10.68 3.76
CA PRO A 375 -6.44 -9.46 4.17
C PRO A 375 -7.29 -8.21 3.91
N PRO A 376 -7.11 -7.13 4.69
CA PRO A 376 -7.79 -5.88 4.42
C PRO A 376 -7.23 -5.21 3.15
N LEU A 377 -8.09 -4.48 2.44
CA LEU A 377 -7.68 -3.70 1.27
C LEU A 377 -6.97 -2.41 1.70
N MET A 378 -5.67 -2.32 1.44
CA MET A 378 -4.84 -1.18 1.86
C MET A 378 -4.95 0.01 0.89
N PRO A 379 -4.91 1.28 1.35
CA PRO A 379 -4.71 2.42 0.46
C PRO A 379 -3.33 2.35 -0.22
N ARG A 380 -3.20 2.96 -1.41
CA ARG A 380 -1.94 3.08 -2.16
C ARG A 380 -1.51 4.55 -2.22
N PHE A 381 -0.22 4.82 -2.13
CA PHE A 381 0.32 6.17 -2.09
C PHE A 381 1.00 6.54 -3.40
N TYR A 382 0.85 7.80 -3.81
CA TYR A 382 1.39 8.33 -5.07
C TYR A 382 1.98 9.72 -4.84
N SER A 383 3.22 9.92 -5.29
CA SER A 383 3.92 11.19 -5.15
C SER A 383 3.42 12.21 -6.17
N LEU A 384 3.30 13.46 -5.73
CA LEU A 384 2.90 14.59 -6.58
C LEU A 384 4.02 14.93 -7.56
N SER A 385 3.65 15.25 -8.80
CA SER A 385 4.55 15.50 -9.94
C SER A 385 4.56 16.96 -10.43
N ASN A 386 3.96 17.86 -9.66
CA ASN A 386 3.89 19.30 -9.93
C ASN A 386 4.13 20.12 -8.65
N ASP A 387 4.18 21.45 -8.81
CA ASP A 387 4.04 22.38 -7.68
C ASP A 387 2.56 22.75 -7.45
N PRO A 388 1.91 22.18 -6.42
CA PRO A 388 0.48 22.37 -6.19
C PRO A 388 0.09 23.76 -5.69
N HIS A 389 1.05 24.64 -5.37
CA HIS A 389 0.75 26.02 -4.97
C HIS A 389 0.43 26.93 -6.15
N ASP A 390 1.01 26.62 -7.32
CA ASP A 390 0.96 27.47 -8.52
C ASP A 390 0.33 26.75 -9.73
N SER A 391 -0.24 25.57 -9.53
CA SER A 391 -0.86 24.78 -10.60
C SER A 391 -2.34 25.10 -10.69
N TYR A 392 -2.68 26.04 -11.59
CA TYR A 392 -4.05 26.43 -11.89
C TYR A 392 -4.31 26.43 -13.39
N GLU A 393 -5.48 25.93 -13.79
CA GLU A 393 -5.98 26.05 -15.16
C GLU A 393 -7.34 26.74 -15.19
N THR A 394 -7.57 27.58 -16.20
CA THR A 394 -8.89 28.17 -16.45
C THR A 394 -9.64 27.32 -17.47
N ARG A 395 -10.74 26.68 -17.04
CA ARG A 395 -11.66 25.93 -17.90
C ARG A 395 -13.09 26.31 -17.52
N ASP A 396 -13.99 26.35 -18.51
CA ASP A 396 -15.42 26.65 -18.28
C ASP A 396 -15.68 27.97 -17.53
N GLY A 397 -14.77 28.94 -17.69
CA GLY A 397 -14.82 30.24 -17.01
C GLY A 397 -14.47 30.20 -15.51
N LYS A 398 -13.95 29.07 -15.00
CA LYS A 398 -13.55 28.88 -13.61
C LYS A 398 -12.07 28.53 -13.51
N THR A 399 -11.44 28.97 -12.41
CA THR A 399 -10.08 28.60 -12.07
C THR A 399 -10.08 27.32 -11.28
N HIS A 400 -9.39 26.30 -11.78
CA HIS A 400 -9.24 24.99 -11.15
C HIS A 400 -7.84 24.86 -10.56
N ARG A 401 -7.74 24.52 -9.26
CA ARG A 401 -6.48 24.16 -8.62
C ARG A 401 -6.19 22.69 -8.84
N LEU A 402 -5.00 22.37 -9.33
CA LEU A 402 -4.64 21.02 -9.77
C LEU A 402 -3.47 20.43 -8.98
N ILE A 403 -3.55 19.13 -8.72
CA ILE A 403 -2.40 18.30 -8.39
C ILE A 403 -2.18 17.29 -9.51
N GLU A 404 -0.94 16.90 -9.74
CA GLU A 404 -0.58 16.00 -10.82
C GLU A 404 0.12 14.76 -10.28
N ILE A 405 -0.17 13.59 -10.84
CA ILE A 405 0.56 12.35 -10.52
C ILE A 405 0.90 11.58 -11.79
N ALA A 406 1.86 10.67 -11.68
CA ALA A 406 2.12 9.65 -12.68
C ALA A 406 2.02 8.24 -12.07
N VAL A 407 1.44 7.31 -12.83
CA VAL A 407 1.18 5.95 -12.39
C VAL A 407 1.61 4.96 -13.47
N THR A 408 2.65 4.18 -13.21
CA THR A 408 2.99 3.03 -14.04
C THR A 408 2.10 1.84 -13.68
N VAL A 409 1.52 1.21 -14.70
CA VAL A 409 0.67 0.03 -14.53
C VAL A 409 1.53 -1.15 -14.08
N HIS A 410 1.16 -1.74 -12.95
CA HIS A 410 1.75 -2.99 -12.51
C HIS A 410 0.96 -4.15 -13.13
N GLU A 411 1.66 -5.08 -13.75
CA GLU A 411 1.06 -6.25 -14.38
C GLU A 411 1.62 -7.55 -13.80
N SER A 412 0.81 -8.58 -13.82
CA SER A 412 1.17 -9.93 -13.40
C SER A 412 0.47 -10.94 -14.28
N ALA A 413 1.07 -12.12 -14.43
CA ALA A 413 0.47 -13.20 -15.19
C ALA A 413 -0.93 -13.53 -14.63
N ASP A 414 -1.89 -13.67 -15.54
CA ASP A 414 -3.27 -14.03 -15.24
C ASP A 414 -3.66 -15.33 -15.95
N TRP A 415 -4.40 -16.17 -15.24
CA TRP A 415 -4.77 -17.50 -15.73
C TRP A 415 -5.83 -17.47 -16.84
N LYS A 416 -6.61 -16.38 -16.95
CA LYS A 416 -7.76 -16.27 -17.86
C LYS A 416 -7.44 -15.35 -19.05
N LYS A 417 -6.81 -14.21 -18.78
CA LYS A 417 -6.56 -13.12 -19.76
C LYS A 417 -5.09 -12.98 -20.13
N GLY A 418 -4.20 -13.82 -19.57
CA GLY A 418 -2.75 -13.74 -19.77
C GLY A 418 -2.06 -12.71 -18.86
N SER A 419 -2.62 -11.51 -18.72
CA SER A 419 -2.16 -10.47 -17.78
C SER A 419 -3.31 -9.88 -16.99
N ARG A 420 -3.04 -9.54 -15.72
CA ARG A 420 -3.90 -8.71 -14.88
C ARG A 420 -3.12 -7.56 -14.27
N THR A 421 -3.82 -6.49 -13.97
CA THR A 421 -3.25 -5.29 -13.36
C THR A 421 -3.29 -5.36 -11.84
N GLY A 422 -2.37 -4.67 -11.16
CA GLY A 422 -2.49 -4.43 -9.71
C GLY A 422 -3.76 -3.64 -9.36
N VAL A 423 -4.26 -3.74 -8.11
CA VAL A 423 -5.51 -3.07 -7.70
C VAL A 423 -5.45 -1.56 -7.94
N GLY A 424 -4.45 -0.87 -7.37
CA GLY A 424 -4.33 0.58 -7.46
C GLY A 424 -4.00 1.08 -8.86
N SER A 425 -2.93 0.55 -9.46
CA SER A 425 -2.50 1.01 -10.79
C SER A 425 -3.46 0.58 -11.91
N GLY A 426 -4.14 -0.56 -11.76
CA GLY A 426 -5.23 -0.98 -12.65
C GLY A 426 -6.47 -0.11 -12.52
N PHE A 427 -6.83 0.32 -11.29
CA PHE A 427 -7.87 1.33 -11.09
C PHE A 427 -7.54 2.63 -11.85
N PHE A 428 -6.32 3.16 -11.67
CA PHE A 428 -5.88 4.33 -12.43
C PHE A 428 -5.95 4.12 -13.94
N GLN A 429 -5.43 3.00 -14.44
CA GLN A 429 -5.52 2.69 -15.87
C GLN A 429 -6.97 2.73 -16.37
N ARG A 430 -7.90 2.07 -15.67
CA ARG A 430 -9.32 2.09 -16.07
C ARG A 430 -9.88 3.52 -16.07
N GLN A 431 -9.54 4.34 -15.09
CA GLN A 431 -9.98 5.74 -15.06
C GLN A 431 -9.37 6.58 -16.20
N ALA A 432 -8.09 6.40 -16.51
CA ALA A 432 -7.45 7.07 -17.66
C ALA A 432 -8.10 6.67 -18.98
N LEU A 433 -8.29 5.37 -19.22
CA LEU A 433 -8.89 4.88 -20.47
C LEU A 433 -10.32 5.40 -20.63
N LYS A 434 -11.14 5.32 -19.58
CA LYS A 434 -12.51 5.89 -19.59
C LYS A 434 -12.51 7.39 -19.90
N PHE A 435 -11.57 8.15 -19.32
CA PHE A 435 -11.42 9.58 -19.57
C PHE A 435 -11.02 9.87 -21.02
N ILE A 436 -9.98 9.21 -21.52
CA ILE A 436 -9.46 9.37 -22.89
C ILE A 436 -10.54 8.99 -23.93
N GLU A 437 -11.27 7.90 -23.70
CA GLU A 437 -12.37 7.49 -24.56
C GLU A 437 -13.53 8.49 -24.55
N ALA A 438 -13.88 9.05 -23.39
CA ALA A 438 -14.90 10.09 -23.27
C ALA A 438 -14.51 11.38 -24.01
N GLU A 439 -13.25 11.80 -23.86
CA GLU A 439 -12.69 12.95 -24.58
C GLU A 439 -12.71 12.71 -26.10
N ALA A 440 -12.32 11.50 -26.55
CA ALA A 440 -12.37 11.12 -27.96
C ALA A 440 -13.80 11.10 -28.53
N ARG A 441 -14.82 10.85 -27.70
CA ARG A 441 -16.25 10.97 -28.05
C ARG A 441 -16.75 12.43 -28.05
N GLY A 442 -15.93 13.39 -27.65
CA GLY A 442 -16.28 14.81 -27.56
C GLY A 442 -17.09 15.17 -26.30
N GLU A 443 -17.05 14.33 -25.26
CA GLU A 443 -17.63 14.66 -23.96
C GLU A 443 -16.83 15.79 -23.32
N LYS A 444 -17.46 16.96 -23.12
CA LYS A 444 -16.76 18.17 -22.65
C LYS A 444 -16.35 18.11 -21.18
N GLU A 445 -17.11 17.38 -20.37
CA GLU A 445 -16.97 17.35 -18.92
C GLU A 445 -17.15 15.93 -18.36
N PRO A 446 -16.27 14.98 -18.70
CA PRO A 446 -16.32 13.65 -18.11
C PRO A 446 -16.23 13.73 -16.58
N GLN A 447 -17.04 12.92 -15.90
CA GLN A 447 -17.14 12.86 -14.43
C GLN A 447 -16.51 11.56 -13.95
N PHE A 448 -15.19 11.56 -13.85
CA PHE A 448 -14.43 10.46 -13.24
C PHE A 448 -13.77 10.96 -11.97
N TYR A 449 -13.73 10.10 -10.95
CA TYR A 449 -13.26 10.47 -9.62
C TYR A 449 -12.15 9.52 -9.15
N ILE A 450 -11.30 10.06 -8.30
CA ILE A 450 -10.24 9.35 -7.59
C ILE A 450 -10.51 9.53 -6.09
N PRO A 451 -10.87 8.47 -5.35
CA PRO A 451 -11.07 8.54 -3.91
C PRO A 451 -9.72 8.64 -3.20
N MET A 452 -9.33 9.87 -2.88
CA MET A 452 -8.03 10.19 -2.32
C MET A 452 -8.12 10.95 -1.00
N PHE A 453 -7.05 10.91 -0.23
CA PHE A 453 -6.87 11.73 0.96
C PHE A 453 -5.45 12.29 0.96
N LYS A 454 -5.27 13.45 1.59
CA LYS A 454 -3.94 14.01 1.85
C LYS A 454 -3.09 12.95 2.56
N GLY A 455 -1.93 12.62 2.01
CA GLY A 455 -1.04 11.64 2.61
C GLY A 455 -0.72 12.05 4.06
N LEU A 456 -0.62 11.09 4.97
CA LEU A 456 -0.06 11.33 6.29
C LEU A 456 1.37 11.84 6.06
N MET A 457 1.57 13.15 6.18
CA MET A 457 2.70 13.92 5.62
C MET A 457 4.03 13.60 6.31
N ALA A 458 4.60 12.45 5.98
CA ALA A 458 5.98 12.10 6.28
C ALA A 458 6.73 11.67 5.01
N ASN A 459 6.37 12.20 3.84
CA ASN A 459 7.20 12.02 2.65
C ASN A 459 8.50 12.82 2.86
N PRO A 460 9.68 12.17 2.89
CA PRO A 460 10.95 12.87 3.02
C PRO A 460 11.20 13.91 1.92
N LEU A 461 10.61 13.73 0.73
CA LEU A 461 10.67 14.69 -0.37
C LEU A 461 9.90 15.98 -0.07
N ALA A 462 8.84 15.95 0.74
CA ALA A 462 8.01 17.13 1.05
C ALA A 462 8.65 18.10 2.05
N LYS A 463 9.85 17.79 2.57
CA LYS A 463 10.56 18.65 3.51
C LYS A 463 10.94 19.96 2.82
N GLU A 464 10.49 21.08 3.38
CA GLU A 464 10.86 22.40 2.86
C GLU A 464 12.30 22.73 3.23
N PHE A 465 13.01 23.29 2.26
CA PHE A 465 14.39 23.70 2.41
C PHE A 465 14.52 25.17 2.03
N VAL A 466 15.08 25.97 2.95
CA VAL A 466 15.21 27.43 2.83
C VAL A 466 16.28 27.83 1.79
N SER A 467 17.19 26.92 1.42
CA SER A 467 18.39 27.24 0.65
C SER A 467 18.35 26.78 -0.82
N ASP A 468 18.75 27.70 -1.70
CA ASP A 468 18.87 27.55 -3.15
C ASP A 468 20.17 26.82 -3.61
N GLY A 469 20.58 25.82 -2.83
CA GLY A 469 21.77 25.02 -3.08
C GLY A 469 21.64 24.10 -4.29
N PRO A 470 22.77 23.51 -4.74
CA PRO A 470 22.77 22.57 -5.85
C PRO A 470 21.98 21.30 -5.53
N MET A 471 21.30 20.75 -6.53
CA MET A 471 20.42 19.58 -6.38
C MET A 471 20.67 18.53 -7.46
N LEU A 472 20.85 17.29 -7.05
CA LEU A 472 20.91 16.12 -7.94
C LEU A 472 19.69 15.22 -7.68
N LEU A 473 18.90 14.97 -8.72
CA LEU A 473 17.63 14.25 -8.69
C LEU A 473 17.78 12.95 -9.51
N ILE A 474 17.78 11.79 -8.86
CA ILE A 474 18.04 10.49 -9.50
C ILE A 474 16.75 9.67 -9.48
N GLY A 475 16.14 9.50 -10.64
CA GLY A 475 14.83 8.86 -10.79
C GLY A 475 14.85 7.78 -11.87
N ALA A 476 14.27 6.62 -11.60
CA ALA A 476 14.10 5.57 -12.62
C ALA A 476 12.62 5.32 -12.94
N GLY A 477 12.26 5.29 -14.22
CA GLY A 477 10.89 5.19 -14.70
C GLY A 477 10.01 6.29 -14.11
N VAL A 478 8.87 5.90 -13.53
CA VAL A 478 7.97 6.84 -12.82
C VAL A 478 8.56 7.49 -11.58
N GLY A 479 9.71 6.99 -11.09
CA GLY A 479 10.49 7.64 -10.03
C GLY A 479 10.96 9.06 -10.36
N VAL A 480 10.97 9.47 -11.64
CA VAL A 480 11.28 10.85 -12.00
C VAL A 480 10.11 11.82 -11.76
N ALA A 481 8.89 11.31 -11.60
CA ALA A 481 7.66 12.12 -11.52
C ALA A 481 7.71 13.18 -10.41
N PRO A 482 8.07 12.88 -9.14
CA PRO A 482 8.12 13.91 -8.12
C PRO A 482 9.10 15.04 -8.43
N PHE A 483 10.21 14.73 -9.11
CA PHE A 483 11.25 15.71 -9.45
C PHE A 483 10.80 16.77 -10.44
N ARG A 484 9.76 16.51 -11.23
CA ARG A 484 9.17 17.51 -12.13
C ARG A 484 8.69 18.74 -11.35
N GLY A 485 8.01 18.54 -10.21
CA GLY A 485 7.60 19.64 -9.32
C GLY A 485 8.77 20.40 -8.71
N PHE A 486 9.86 19.70 -8.33
CA PHE A 486 11.07 20.36 -7.82
C PHE A 486 11.74 21.24 -8.87
N VAL A 487 11.89 20.73 -10.10
CA VAL A 487 12.50 21.47 -11.20
C VAL A 487 11.64 22.67 -11.57
N GLN A 488 10.32 22.51 -11.71
CA GLN A 488 9.40 23.63 -11.98
C GLN A 488 9.51 24.75 -10.94
N ARG A 489 9.56 24.39 -9.65
CA ARG A 489 9.72 25.37 -8.57
C ARG A 489 11.09 26.05 -8.63
N ARG A 490 12.16 25.30 -8.94
CA ARG A 490 13.52 25.83 -9.02
C ARG A 490 13.74 26.75 -10.22
N LEU A 491 13.21 26.40 -11.39
CA LEU A 491 13.37 27.20 -12.61
C LEU A 491 12.66 28.56 -12.56
N LYS A 492 11.68 28.74 -11.66
CA LYS A 492 11.09 30.05 -11.39
C LYS A 492 12.07 31.04 -10.75
N THR A 493 13.10 30.54 -10.05
CA THR A 493 14.14 31.37 -9.45
C THR A 493 15.33 31.48 -10.39
N ALA A 494 15.54 32.66 -10.99
CA ALA A 494 16.59 32.89 -12.01
C ALA A 494 18.01 32.42 -11.61
N ASN A 495 18.34 32.45 -10.31
CA ASN A 495 19.64 32.02 -9.78
C ASN A 495 19.81 30.49 -9.62
N CYS A 496 18.76 29.70 -9.89
CA CYS A 496 18.74 28.25 -9.65
C CYS A 496 18.82 27.40 -10.93
N ALA A 497 18.67 27.98 -12.13
CA ALA A 497 18.58 27.22 -13.37
C ALA A 497 19.79 26.30 -13.61
N ASN A 498 21.00 26.77 -13.30
CA ASN A 498 22.25 26.01 -13.51
C ASN A 498 22.70 25.22 -12.27
N LYS A 499 21.77 24.89 -11.37
CA LYS A 499 22.05 24.22 -10.09
C LYS A 499 21.18 22.99 -9.85
N VAL A 500 20.47 22.51 -10.86
CA VAL A 500 19.59 21.35 -10.75
C VAL A 500 19.93 20.38 -11.86
N TRP A 501 20.17 19.13 -11.48
CA TRP A 501 20.48 18.04 -12.39
C TRP A 501 19.54 16.87 -12.15
N VAL A 502 19.05 16.26 -13.21
CA VAL A 502 18.15 15.10 -13.19
C VAL A 502 18.82 13.95 -13.94
N LEU A 503 18.97 12.81 -13.29
CA LEU A 503 19.34 11.55 -13.94
C LEU A 503 18.09 10.68 -14.06
N GLN A 504 17.58 10.52 -15.28
CA GLN A 504 16.39 9.72 -15.57
C GLN A 504 16.77 8.36 -16.16
N GLY A 505 16.54 7.28 -15.42
CA GLY A 505 16.74 5.92 -15.90
C GLY A 505 15.50 5.37 -16.60
N ILE A 506 15.63 4.94 -17.84
CA ILE A 506 14.56 4.29 -18.63
C ILE A 506 15.10 3.11 -19.43
N ARG A 507 14.23 2.40 -20.15
CA ARG A 507 14.66 1.29 -21.02
C ARG A 507 15.11 1.80 -22.39
N ASP A 508 14.25 2.58 -23.01
CA ASP A 508 14.37 3.09 -24.37
C ASP A 508 13.66 4.45 -24.44
N SER A 509 14.39 5.49 -24.81
CA SER A 509 13.90 6.87 -24.88
C SER A 509 12.78 7.07 -25.91
N LEU A 510 12.71 6.22 -26.94
CA LEU A 510 11.68 6.34 -27.96
C LEU A 510 10.29 5.98 -27.44
N VAL A 511 10.20 5.19 -26.36
CA VAL A 511 8.90 4.66 -25.86
C VAL A 511 8.66 4.87 -24.36
N ASP A 512 9.71 4.88 -23.54
CA ASP A 512 9.62 4.92 -22.07
C ASP A 512 9.96 6.29 -21.46
N GLU A 513 10.44 7.25 -22.26
CA GLU A 513 10.78 8.59 -21.75
C GLU A 513 9.53 9.40 -21.40
N ILE A 514 9.22 9.46 -20.10
CA ILE A 514 8.13 10.28 -19.59
C ILE A 514 8.56 11.74 -19.39
N TYR A 515 7.63 12.66 -19.64
CA TYR A 515 7.80 14.11 -19.50
C TYR A 515 8.89 14.74 -20.38
N SER A 516 9.23 14.11 -21.51
CA SER A 516 10.11 14.72 -22.51
C SER A 516 9.50 16.04 -23.01
N GLY A 517 10.29 17.13 -23.00
CA GLY A 517 9.83 18.47 -23.41
C GLY A 517 9.15 19.29 -22.29
N GLU A 518 9.07 18.76 -21.06
CA GLU A 518 8.38 19.42 -19.93
C GLU A 518 9.34 19.96 -18.85
N TRP A 519 10.66 19.96 -19.10
CA TRP A 519 11.69 20.35 -18.11
C TRP A 519 12.21 21.77 -18.27
N GLY A 520 11.67 22.57 -19.20
CA GLY A 520 12.05 23.95 -19.44
C GLY A 520 12.98 24.16 -20.64
N VAL A 521 13.40 25.41 -20.87
CA VAL A 521 14.11 25.84 -22.10
C VAL A 521 15.49 25.20 -22.27
N HIS A 522 16.13 24.76 -21.18
CA HIS A 522 17.45 24.13 -21.15
C HIS A 522 17.37 22.68 -20.67
N GLU A 523 16.36 21.93 -21.12
CA GLU A 523 16.15 20.52 -20.72
C GLU A 523 17.41 19.65 -20.88
N ASP A 524 18.14 19.82 -21.98
CA ASP A 524 19.37 19.04 -22.25
C ASP A 524 20.51 19.33 -21.26
N GLU A 525 20.49 20.49 -20.59
CA GLU A 525 21.47 20.86 -19.55
C GLU A 525 21.05 20.38 -18.16
N VAL A 526 19.73 20.31 -17.92
CA VAL A 526 19.14 19.91 -16.63
C VAL A 526 18.99 18.40 -16.52
N LYS A 527 18.58 17.72 -17.59
CA LYS A 527 18.16 16.31 -17.57
C LYS A 527 19.04 15.44 -18.45
N ARG A 528 19.59 14.40 -17.84
CA ARG A 528 20.32 13.33 -18.52
C ARG A 528 19.48 12.06 -18.50
N VAL A 529 19.17 11.53 -19.68
CA VAL A 529 18.50 10.23 -19.86
C VAL A 529 19.53 9.11 -19.92
N VAL A 530 19.27 8.03 -19.18
CA VAL A 530 20.12 6.83 -19.11
C VAL A 530 19.30 5.62 -19.56
N GLU A 531 19.75 4.97 -20.63
CA GLU A 531 19.01 3.89 -21.30
C GLU A 531 19.59 2.51 -20.99
N SER A 532 18.76 1.65 -20.41
CA SER A 532 19.18 0.31 -19.96
C SER A 532 19.12 -0.77 -21.04
N ARG A 533 18.43 -0.52 -22.17
CA ARG A 533 18.24 -1.53 -23.23
C ARG A 533 18.69 -1.10 -24.62
N VAL A 534 19.11 0.15 -24.76
CA VAL A 534 19.60 0.72 -26.02
C VAL A 534 21.06 1.14 -25.85
N GLY A 535 21.82 1.12 -26.93
CA GLY A 535 23.23 1.50 -26.93
C GLY A 535 24.07 0.57 -26.06
N GLU A 536 24.83 1.15 -25.14
CA GLU A 536 25.69 0.38 -24.23
C GLU A 536 24.92 -0.29 -23.07
N GLY A 537 23.64 0.02 -22.87
CA GLY A 537 22.81 -0.57 -21.83
C GLY A 537 23.32 -0.24 -20.42
N ARG A 538 22.97 0.92 -19.91
CA ARG A 538 23.40 1.40 -18.58
C ARG A 538 22.19 1.71 -17.70
N TYR A 539 22.35 1.64 -16.40
CA TYR A 539 21.40 2.12 -15.42
C TYR A 539 21.92 3.39 -14.73
N VAL A 540 21.05 4.00 -13.93
CA VAL A 540 21.36 5.27 -13.24
C VAL A 540 22.54 5.14 -12.29
N GLN A 541 22.76 3.99 -11.66
CA GLN A 541 23.89 3.81 -10.76
C GLN A 541 25.25 3.87 -11.48
N GLU A 542 25.37 3.37 -12.71
CA GLU A 542 26.62 3.53 -13.47
C GLU A 542 26.81 5.00 -13.89
N GLU A 543 25.74 5.71 -14.21
CA GLU A 543 25.83 7.15 -14.53
C GLU A 543 26.21 8.01 -13.33
N VAL A 544 25.76 7.64 -12.12
CA VAL A 544 26.18 8.28 -10.86
C VAL A 544 27.70 8.18 -10.68
N VAL A 545 28.29 7.02 -10.95
CA VAL A 545 29.76 6.84 -10.89
C VAL A 545 30.46 7.61 -12.01
N ASN A 546 29.91 7.62 -13.22
CA ASN A 546 30.47 8.39 -14.35
C ASN A 546 30.50 9.89 -14.06
N GLN A 547 29.47 10.41 -13.39
CA GLN A 547 29.35 11.80 -13.00
C GLN A 547 29.86 12.07 -11.58
N ALA A 548 30.83 11.30 -11.09
CA ALA A 548 31.36 11.41 -9.73
C ALA A 548 31.80 12.84 -9.34
N ASP A 549 32.33 13.63 -10.28
CA ASP A 549 32.69 15.04 -10.02
C ASP A 549 31.47 15.90 -9.69
N LEU A 550 30.37 15.75 -10.45
CA LEU A 550 29.11 16.45 -10.20
C LEU A 550 28.51 16.00 -8.87
N VAL A 551 28.41 14.68 -8.65
CA VAL A 551 27.86 14.12 -7.41
C VAL A 551 28.63 14.67 -6.19
N TRP A 552 29.96 14.66 -6.26
CA TRP A 552 30.83 15.17 -5.21
C TRP A 552 30.70 16.67 -5.00
N TYR A 553 30.60 17.44 -6.09
CA TYR A 553 30.35 18.89 -6.04
C TYR A 553 29.03 19.20 -5.32
N VAL A 554 27.94 18.51 -5.69
CA VAL A 554 26.63 18.72 -5.08
C VAL A 554 26.67 18.38 -3.60
N ILE A 555 27.08 17.16 -3.22
CA ILE A 555 26.94 16.71 -1.83
C ILE A 555 27.86 17.42 -0.82
N ASN A 556 28.95 18.05 -1.29
CA ASN A 556 29.84 18.84 -0.44
C ASN A 556 29.48 20.32 -0.35
N ALA A 557 28.54 20.81 -1.15
CA ALA A 557 27.98 22.12 -0.93
C ALA A 557 27.21 22.14 0.41
N VAL A 558 27.30 23.26 1.15
CA VAL A 558 26.65 23.43 2.46
C VAL A 558 25.14 23.18 2.36
N ASP A 559 24.54 23.61 1.27
CA ASP A 559 23.12 23.50 0.95
C ASP A 559 22.81 22.49 -0.16
N GLY A 560 23.79 21.66 -0.54
CA GLY A 560 23.66 20.69 -1.59
C GLY A 560 22.82 19.48 -1.20
N ARG A 561 22.04 18.95 -2.15
CA ARG A 561 21.09 17.85 -1.89
C ARG A 561 21.06 16.82 -3.00
N VAL A 562 20.97 15.56 -2.61
CA VAL A 562 20.79 14.41 -3.50
C VAL A 562 19.47 13.73 -3.15
N PHE A 563 18.62 13.58 -4.15
CA PHE A 563 17.33 12.92 -4.03
C PHE A 563 17.29 11.67 -4.90
N VAL A 564 16.78 10.56 -4.38
CA VAL A 564 16.64 9.29 -5.11
C VAL A 564 15.19 8.83 -5.04
N CYS A 565 14.60 8.47 -6.18
CA CYS A 565 13.21 8.05 -6.24
C CYS A 565 12.97 6.92 -7.27
N GLY A 566 12.24 5.88 -6.89
CA GLY A 566 11.94 4.72 -7.74
C GLY A 566 11.97 3.40 -6.99
N SER A 567 12.26 2.29 -7.67
CA SER A 567 12.24 0.97 -7.01
C SER A 567 13.36 0.81 -5.97
N SER A 568 13.03 0.29 -4.78
CA SER A 568 14.04 0.01 -3.75
C SER A 568 15.01 -1.08 -4.20
N LYS A 569 14.47 -2.18 -4.72
CA LYS A 569 15.27 -3.34 -5.14
C LYS A 569 15.95 -3.06 -6.47
N GLY A 570 17.23 -3.34 -6.55
CA GLY A 570 18.05 -3.11 -7.74
C GLY A 570 18.43 -1.64 -7.93
N MET A 571 17.46 -0.72 -8.08
CA MET A 571 17.77 0.69 -8.32
C MET A 571 18.24 1.42 -7.06
N GLY A 572 17.42 1.48 -6.00
CA GLY A 572 17.79 2.19 -4.76
C GLY A 572 19.07 1.65 -4.12
N GLU A 573 19.15 0.32 -3.97
CA GLU A 573 20.35 -0.37 -3.47
C GLU A 573 21.59 -0.10 -4.36
N GLY A 574 21.43 -0.12 -5.68
CA GLY A 574 22.50 0.13 -6.64
C GLY A 574 23.01 1.58 -6.60
N VAL A 575 22.10 2.55 -6.51
CA VAL A 575 22.45 3.98 -6.39
C VAL A 575 23.17 4.25 -5.07
N GLU A 576 22.71 3.67 -3.96
CA GLU A 576 23.38 3.82 -2.67
C GLU A 576 24.83 3.31 -2.71
N GLU A 577 25.06 2.15 -3.33
CA GLU A 577 26.40 1.60 -3.53
C GLU A 577 27.26 2.50 -4.44
N ALA A 578 26.71 3.01 -5.54
CA ALA A 578 27.40 3.93 -6.42
C ALA A 578 27.78 5.24 -5.71
N LEU A 579 26.92 5.77 -4.85
CA LEU A 579 27.21 6.95 -4.03
C LEU A 579 28.36 6.69 -3.05
N ILE A 580 28.41 5.50 -2.43
CA ILE A 580 29.53 5.08 -1.58
C ILE A 580 30.83 5.05 -2.39
N GLU A 581 30.81 4.49 -3.60
CA GLU A 581 31.98 4.47 -4.49
C GLU A 581 32.46 5.88 -4.85
N VAL A 582 31.55 6.80 -5.16
CA VAL A 582 31.88 8.21 -5.42
C VAL A 582 32.59 8.84 -4.22
N ALA A 583 32.09 8.62 -3.01
CA ALA A 583 32.70 9.15 -1.79
C ALA A 583 34.08 8.54 -1.52
N MET A 584 34.28 7.25 -1.81
CA MET A 584 35.61 6.62 -1.74
C MET A 584 36.57 7.27 -2.74
N LYS A 585 36.15 7.44 -4.01
CA LYS A 585 37.00 7.95 -5.10
C LYS A 585 37.33 9.43 -4.98
N LYS A 586 36.35 10.26 -4.60
CA LYS A 586 36.49 11.73 -4.57
C LYS A 586 36.84 12.29 -3.19
N GLY A 587 36.44 11.58 -2.13
CA GLY A 587 36.78 11.92 -0.75
C GLY A 587 38.03 11.24 -0.22
N ASN A 588 38.62 10.29 -0.98
CA ASN A 588 39.73 9.44 -0.54
C ASN A 588 39.43 8.73 0.80
N LEU A 589 38.18 8.27 0.95
CA LEU A 589 37.66 7.62 2.15
C LEU A 589 37.75 6.09 2.04
N GLY A 590 37.98 5.42 3.16
CA GLY A 590 37.74 3.99 3.26
C GLY A 590 36.25 3.65 3.08
N ARG A 591 35.92 2.41 2.72
CA ARG A 591 34.53 2.00 2.46
C ARG A 591 33.60 2.23 3.66
N ASP A 592 34.06 1.91 4.87
CA ASP A 592 33.26 2.11 6.09
C ASP A 592 33.10 3.60 6.44
N GLU A 593 34.09 4.43 6.13
CA GLU A 593 34.02 5.88 6.29
C GLU A 593 33.07 6.50 5.27
N ALA A 594 33.08 6.03 4.02
CA ALA A 594 32.17 6.45 2.96
C ALA A 594 30.71 6.09 3.28
N LYS A 595 30.45 4.91 3.86
CA LYS A 595 29.13 4.55 4.39
C LYS A 595 28.67 5.51 5.48
N LYS A 596 29.51 5.72 6.50
CA LYS A 596 29.23 6.67 7.58
C LYS A 596 29.00 8.09 7.08
N TYR A 597 29.74 8.52 6.05
CA TYR A 597 29.54 9.80 5.39
C TYR A 597 28.11 9.93 4.85
N TRP A 598 27.62 8.94 4.09
CA TRP A 598 26.26 8.99 3.56
C TRP A 598 25.18 8.82 4.63
N ASP A 599 25.42 8.04 5.68
CA ASP A 599 24.51 7.96 6.82
C ASP A 599 24.35 9.32 7.52
N LEU A 600 25.45 10.06 7.71
CA LEU A 600 25.40 11.44 8.21
C LEU A 600 24.62 12.35 7.25
N LYS A 601 24.86 12.24 5.93
CA LYS A 601 24.11 13.01 4.92
C LYS A 601 22.61 12.72 4.94
N LYS A 602 22.18 11.48 5.22
CA LYS A 602 20.78 11.13 5.45
C LYS A 602 20.23 11.80 6.70
N GLN A 603 20.95 11.71 7.82
CA GLN A 603 20.53 12.28 9.10
C GLN A 603 20.29 13.79 9.03
N VAL A 604 21.17 14.52 8.33
CA VAL A 604 21.02 15.99 8.16
C VAL A 604 20.07 16.38 7.03
N GLY A 605 19.51 15.43 6.28
CA GLY A 605 18.58 15.67 5.18
C GLY A 605 19.21 16.24 3.90
N GLN A 606 20.50 15.95 3.67
CA GLN A 606 21.17 16.25 2.40
C GLN A 606 21.08 15.08 1.41
N TYR A 607 20.96 13.84 1.90
CA TYR A 607 20.62 12.67 1.07
C TYR A 607 19.24 12.15 1.45
N ILE A 608 18.32 12.13 0.48
CA ILE A 608 16.93 11.73 0.70
C ILE A 608 16.56 10.69 -0.35
N ALA A 609 16.11 9.52 0.11
CA ALA A 609 15.65 8.45 -0.77
C ALA A 609 14.20 8.11 -0.46
N GLU A 610 13.33 8.22 -1.46
CA GLU A 610 11.96 7.70 -1.44
C GLU A 610 11.90 6.53 -2.43
N THR A 611 12.07 5.31 -1.92
CA THR A 611 12.05 4.11 -2.76
C THR A 611 10.95 3.14 -2.32
N TRP A 612 10.39 2.41 -3.28
CA TRP A 612 9.25 1.50 -3.08
C TRP A 612 9.43 0.09 -3.67
#